data_AF-A0A150NVK0-F1
#
_entry.id   AF-A0A150NVK0-F1
#
_cell.length_a   1.000
_cell.length_b   1.000
_cell.length_c   1.000
_cell.angle_alpha   90.00
_cell.angle_beta   90.00
_cell.angle_gamma   90.00
#
_symmetry.space_group_name_H-M   'P 1'
#
loop_
_entity.id
_entity.type
_entity.pdbx_description
1 polymer ?
#
loop_
_entity_poly.entity_id
_entity_poly.type
_entity_poly.pdbx_seq_one_letter_code
_entity_poly.pdbx_strand_id
1 'polypeptide(L)'
;MNSFNLMGVRIDPLTMDETVQEVEKFVIEQRPLHLMGVNADKINQCQSDEAIKKIVNESEIINADGASVVLASRFLGYQVPERVAGIDLMQRLLKLADEKSYSVYFFGAKEEVLQDMLQNFKEEYPNLRVVGHRNGYFSEEDEQDIQEDIREKNPDFVLLELLHLKRIHHPKIYG
;
A
#
# COMPACT_ATOMS: atom_id res chain seq x y z
N MET A 1 12.28 -10.50 9.28
CA MET A 1 13.05 -10.09 8.08
C MET A 1 14.26 -9.27 8.50
N ASN A 2 15.35 -9.33 7.74
CA ASN A 2 16.52 -8.50 7.99
C ASN A 2 16.34 -7.15 7.28
N SER A 3 15.79 -6.16 7.98
CA SER A 3 15.60 -4.81 7.46
C SER A 3 16.84 -3.95 7.70
N PHE A 4 16.97 -2.87 6.95
CA PHE A 4 18.05 -1.90 7.14
C PHE A 4 17.51 -0.48 7.23
N ASN A 5 18.35 0.45 7.70
CA ASN A 5 17.97 1.84 7.83
C ASN A 5 18.62 2.68 6.72
N LEU A 6 17.80 3.43 5.99
CA LEU A 6 18.21 4.42 5.01
C LEU A 6 17.67 5.78 5.44
N MET A 7 18.56 6.67 5.90
CA MET A 7 18.21 8.03 6.33
C MET A 7 17.07 8.08 7.36
N GLY A 8 17.07 7.17 8.34
CA GLY A 8 16.03 7.13 9.37
C GLY A 8 14.74 6.41 8.96
N VAL A 9 14.68 5.85 7.75
CA VAL A 9 13.56 5.04 7.25
C VAL A 9 14.00 3.57 7.18
N ARG A 10 13.22 2.67 7.77
CA ARG A 10 13.40 1.23 7.68
C ARG A 10 13.01 0.77 6.27
N ILE A 11 13.84 -0.06 5.65
CA ILE A 11 13.58 -0.68 4.35
C ILE A 11 13.67 -2.19 4.50
N ASP A 12 12.69 -2.89 3.93
CA ASP A 12 12.64 -4.34 3.85
C ASP A 12 13.14 -4.77 2.46
N PRO A 13 14.31 -5.45 2.36
CA PRO A 13 14.94 -5.81 1.09
C PRO A 13 14.26 -7.03 0.45
N LEU A 14 13.00 -6.89 0.09
CA LEU A 14 12.20 -7.92 -0.58
C LEU A 14 12.18 -7.72 -2.08
N THR A 15 12.08 -8.83 -2.81
CA THR A 15 11.61 -8.87 -4.19
C THR A 15 10.10 -8.63 -4.26
N MET A 16 9.60 -8.36 -5.46
CA MET A 16 8.19 -8.29 -5.81
C MET A 16 7.47 -9.58 -5.44
N ASP A 17 8.05 -10.73 -5.80
CA ASP A 17 7.45 -12.04 -5.52
C ASP A 17 7.40 -12.33 -4.03
N GLU A 18 8.47 -12.05 -3.29
CA GLU A 18 8.47 -12.17 -1.83
C GLU A 18 7.45 -11.22 -1.19
N THR A 19 7.32 -10.00 -1.70
CA THR A 19 6.36 -9.01 -1.20
C THR A 19 4.92 -9.51 -1.37
N VAL A 20 4.57 -10.00 -2.55
CA VAL A 20 3.23 -10.56 -2.82
C VAL A 20 2.96 -11.78 -1.93
N GLN A 21 3.95 -12.65 -1.74
CA GLN A 21 3.83 -13.83 -0.86
C GLN A 21 3.63 -13.43 0.60
N GLU A 22 4.36 -12.43 1.09
CA GLU A 22 4.15 -11.93 2.46
C GLU A 22 2.77 -11.31 2.61
N VAL A 23 2.34 -10.45 1.68
CA VAL A 23 1.00 -9.87 1.70
C VAL A 23 -0.08 -10.95 1.78
N GLU A 24 0.03 -12.00 0.97
CA GLU A 24 -0.89 -13.13 1.01
C GLU A 24 -0.91 -13.85 2.36
N LYS A 25 0.25 -14.07 3.00
CA LYS A 25 0.30 -14.68 4.34
C LYS A 25 -0.50 -13.86 5.34
N PHE A 26 -0.37 -12.53 5.33
CA PHE A 26 -1.14 -11.67 6.22
C PHE A 26 -2.64 -11.79 5.99
N VAL A 27 -3.09 -11.91 4.73
CA VAL A 27 -4.50 -12.15 4.39
C VAL A 27 -4.97 -13.50 4.95
N ILE A 28 -4.22 -14.58 4.72
CA ILE A 28 -4.55 -15.94 5.20
C ILE A 28 -4.59 -16.00 6.72
N GLU A 29 -3.64 -15.36 7.39
CA GLU A 29 -3.55 -15.29 8.85
C GLU A 29 -4.56 -14.31 9.48
N GLN A 30 -5.31 -13.57 8.65
CA GLN A 30 -6.24 -12.52 9.07
C GLN A 30 -5.57 -11.46 9.96
N ARG A 31 -4.32 -11.13 9.64
CA ARG A 31 -3.53 -10.12 10.35
C ARG A 31 -3.53 -8.80 9.58
N PRO A 32 -3.64 -7.66 10.27
CA PRO A 32 -3.51 -6.37 9.61
C PRO A 32 -2.10 -6.20 9.04
N LEU A 33 -2.03 -5.60 7.86
CA LEU A 33 -0.80 -5.26 7.16
C LEU A 33 -0.93 -3.85 6.61
N HIS A 34 0.00 -2.98 7.01
CA HIS A 34 0.31 -1.74 6.35
C HIS A 34 1.56 -1.93 5.51
N LEU A 35 1.39 -1.86 4.19
CA LEU A 35 2.49 -1.95 3.23
C LEU A 35 2.69 -0.58 2.58
N MET A 36 3.94 -0.14 2.57
CA MET A 36 4.36 1.11 1.92
C MET A 36 5.49 0.88 0.93
N GLY A 37 5.40 1.54 -0.23
CA GLY A 37 6.55 1.77 -1.10
C GLY A 37 7.19 3.11 -0.76
N VAL A 38 8.50 3.14 -0.51
CA VAL A 38 9.22 4.39 -0.30
C VAL A 38 10.14 4.72 -1.47
N ASN A 39 10.04 5.96 -1.92
CA ASN A 39 10.90 6.57 -2.91
C ASN A 39 11.67 7.75 -2.27
N ALA A 40 12.54 8.41 -3.04
CA ALA A 40 13.35 9.51 -2.50
C ALA A 40 12.51 10.68 -1.95
N ASP A 41 11.35 10.97 -2.57
CA ASP A 41 10.46 12.02 -2.09
C ASP A 41 9.87 11.67 -0.71
N LYS A 42 9.41 10.43 -0.54
CA LYS A 42 8.90 9.95 0.76
C LYS A 42 9.98 9.97 1.85
N ILE A 43 11.22 9.60 1.52
CA ILE A 43 12.34 9.67 2.46
C ILE A 43 12.62 11.12 2.87
N ASN A 44 12.56 12.06 1.92
CA ASN A 44 12.73 13.49 2.21
C ASN A 44 11.61 14.03 3.10
N GLN A 45 10.35 13.67 2.83
CA GLN A 45 9.22 14.03 3.70
C GLN A 45 9.45 13.55 5.14
N CYS A 46 9.96 12.33 5.32
CA CYS A 46 10.30 11.78 6.64
C CYS A 46 11.43 12.54 7.35
N GLN A 47 12.25 13.35 6.65
CA GLN A 47 13.26 14.20 7.30
C GLN A 47 12.65 15.46 7.90
N SER A 48 11.58 15.98 7.30
CA SER A 48 10.92 17.22 7.71
C SER A 48 9.68 17.00 8.60
N ASP A 49 9.13 15.78 8.59
CA ASP A 49 7.88 15.45 9.28
C ASP A 49 8.03 14.14 10.07
N GLU A 50 8.11 14.27 11.40
CA GLU A 50 8.25 13.15 12.32
C GLU A 50 6.96 12.32 12.44
N ALA A 51 5.78 12.90 12.17
CA ALA A 51 4.53 12.14 12.14
C ALA A 51 4.50 11.20 10.95
N ILE A 52 4.87 11.69 9.75
CA ILE A 52 5.01 10.85 8.55
C ILE A 52 6.05 9.77 8.77
N LYS A 53 7.24 10.13 9.28
CA LYS A 53 8.32 9.18 9.55
C LYS A 53 7.90 8.06 10.50
N LYS A 54 7.14 8.39 11.54
CA LYS A 54 6.59 7.41 12.47
C LYS A 54 5.66 6.43 11.75
N ILE A 55 4.69 6.94 11.00
CA ILE A 55 3.72 6.13 10.25
C ILE A 55 4.42 5.20 9.26
N VAL A 56 5.43 5.70 8.53
CA VAL A 56 6.22 4.90 7.59
C VAL A 56 6.93 3.77 8.33
N ASN A 57 7.68 4.08 9.40
CA ASN A 57 8.46 3.08 10.14
C ASN A 57 7.62 2.07 10.92
N GLU A 58 6.37 2.40 11.26
CA GLU A 58 5.40 1.51 11.90
C GLU A 58 4.72 0.55 10.90
N SER A 59 4.90 0.74 9.59
CA SER A 59 4.37 -0.17 8.57
C SER A 59 5.00 -1.56 8.70
N GLU A 60 4.24 -2.62 8.46
CA GLU A 60 4.74 -4.00 8.54
C GLU A 60 5.69 -4.35 7.40
N ILE A 61 5.49 -3.79 6.20
CA ILE A 61 6.38 -3.97 5.04
C ILE A 61 6.68 -2.60 4.41
N ILE A 62 7.97 -2.32 4.21
CA ILE A 62 8.45 -1.10 3.56
C ILE A 62 9.35 -1.46 2.37
N ASN A 63 8.79 -1.39 1.17
CA ASN A 63 9.49 -1.72 -0.08
C ASN A 63 10.31 -0.54 -0.62
N ALA A 64 11.42 -0.86 -1.31
CA ALA A 64 12.16 0.10 -2.12
C ALA A 64 11.46 0.33 -3.48
N ASP A 65 10.62 1.36 -3.58
CA ASP A 65 9.84 1.70 -4.78
C ASP A 65 10.63 2.56 -5.78
N GLY A 66 11.41 3.51 -5.26
CA GLY A 66 12.24 4.40 -6.08
C GLY A 66 13.54 3.74 -6.55
N ALA A 67 13.89 3.89 -7.84
CA ALA A 67 15.20 3.44 -8.34
C ALA A 67 16.35 4.14 -7.60
N SER A 68 16.17 5.40 -7.22
CA SER A 68 17.12 6.16 -6.38
C SER A 68 17.34 5.54 -5.01
N VAL A 69 16.29 4.96 -4.39
CA VAL A 69 16.38 4.28 -3.09
C VAL A 69 17.21 3.01 -3.22
N VAL A 70 16.97 2.22 -4.27
CA VAL A 70 17.76 1.00 -4.56
C VAL A 70 19.23 1.36 -4.80
N LEU A 71 19.49 2.38 -5.63
CA LEU A 71 20.85 2.83 -5.94
C LEU A 71 21.59 3.35 -4.70
N ALA A 72 20.95 4.20 -3.89
CA ALA A 72 21.53 4.73 -2.66
C ALA A 72 21.81 3.61 -1.64
N SER A 73 20.89 2.66 -1.50
CA SER A 73 21.06 1.52 -0.58
C SER A 73 22.26 0.66 -0.99
N ARG A 74 22.37 0.32 -2.28
CA ARG A 74 23.49 -0.45 -2.83
C ARG A 74 24.82 0.30 -2.69
N PHE A 75 24.82 1.61 -2.92
CA PHE A 75 25.99 2.47 -2.72
C PHE A 75 26.49 2.45 -1.26
N LEU A 76 25.57 2.38 -0.30
CA LEU A 76 25.88 2.27 1.13
C LEU A 76 26.21 0.83 1.59
N GLY A 77 26.29 -0.12 0.66
CA GLY A 77 26.67 -1.51 0.93
C GLY A 77 25.52 -2.43 1.31
N TYR A 78 24.26 -1.98 1.26
CA TYR A 78 23.10 -2.82 1.52
C TYR A 78 22.74 -3.66 0.29
N GLN A 79 22.36 -4.92 0.53
CA GLN A 79 21.84 -5.80 -0.51
C GLN A 79 20.34 -5.56 -0.68
N VAL A 80 19.98 -4.78 -1.70
CA VAL A 80 18.59 -4.62 -2.14
C VAL A 80 18.40 -5.41 -3.43
N PRO A 81 17.59 -6.47 -3.43
CA PRO A 81 17.52 -7.41 -4.55
C PRO A 81 16.99 -6.72 -5.80
N GLU A 82 15.93 -5.93 -5.69
CA GLU A 82 15.33 -5.21 -6.81
C GLU A 82 14.51 -4.00 -6.37
N ARG A 83 14.00 -3.27 -7.37
CA ARG A 83 13.03 -2.19 -7.18
C ARG A 83 11.63 -2.80 -7.20
N VAL A 84 10.85 -2.58 -6.15
CA VAL A 84 9.46 -3.02 -6.07
C VAL A 84 8.59 -1.81 -6.34
N ALA A 85 8.34 -1.54 -7.63
CA ALA A 85 7.59 -0.37 -8.03
C ALA A 85 6.13 -0.48 -7.58
N GLY A 86 5.57 0.63 -7.09
CA GLY A 86 4.25 0.56 -6.50
C GLY A 86 3.15 0.13 -7.47
N ILE A 87 3.12 0.71 -8.67
CA ILE A 87 2.12 0.36 -9.68
C ILE A 87 2.20 -1.12 -10.08
N ASP A 88 3.41 -1.67 -10.21
CA ASP A 88 3.63 -3.06 -10.58
C ASP A 88 3.17 -4.00 -9.44
N LEU A 89 3.44 -3.63 -8.19
CA LEU A 89 2.97 -4.39 -7.02
C LEU A 89 1.45 -4.39 -6.93
N MET A 90 0.80 -3.25 -7.17
CA MET A 90 -0.66 -3.16 -7.19
C MET A 90 -1.25 -4.10 -8.23
N GLN A 91 -0.73 -4.12 -9.46
CA GLN A 91 -1.21 -5.04 -10.51
C GLN A 91 -1.02 -6.50 -10.12
N ARG A 92 0.10 -6.86 -9.50
CA ARG A 92 0.35 -8.21 -8.99
C ARG A 92 -0.63 -8.63 -7.90
N LEU A 93 -0.97 -7.71 -6.98
CA LEU A 93 -1.94 -7.96 -5.92
C LEU A 93 -3.38 -8.05 -6.45
N LEU A 94 -3.75 -7.23 -7.44
CA LEU A 94 -5.04 -7.31 -8.11
C LEU A 94 -5.21 -8.63 -8.86
N LYS A 95 -4.17 -9.08 -9.56
CA LYS A 95 -4.15 -10.40 -10.19
C LYS A 95 -4.33 -11.53 -9.17
N LEU A 96 -3.63 -11.44 -8.03
CA LEU A 96 -3.80 -12.41 -6.94
C LEU A 96 -5.25 -12.39 -6.41
N ALA A 97 -5.83 -11.20 -6.25
CA ALA A 97 -7.19 -11.04 -5.77
C ALA A 97 -8.23 -11.61 -6.75
N ASP A 98 -8.02 -11.43 -8.05
CA ASP A 98 -8.83 -12.05 -9.11
C ASP A 98 -8.78 -13.59 -9.03
N GLU A 99 -7.56 -14.15 -8.97
CA GLU A 99 -7.33 -15.60 -8.98
C GLU A 99 -7.86 -16.30 -7.72
N LYS A 100 -7.80 -15.63 -6.56
CA LYS A 100 -8.17 -16.19 -5.25
C LYS A 100 -9.47 -15.64 -4.67
N SER A 101 -10.18 -14.82 -5.44
CA SER A 101 -11.45 -14.20 -5.04
C SER A 101 -11.34 -13.34 -3.78
N TYR A 102 -10.18 -12.72 -3.54
CA TYR A 102 -10.02 -11.75 -2.45
C TYR A 102 -10.79 -10.47 -2.77
N SER A 103 -11.39 -9.89 -1.74
CA SER A 103 -12.17 -8.67 -1.83
C SER A 103 -11.29 -7.42 -1.81
N VAL A 104 -11.58 -6.47 -2.70
CA VAL A 104 -10.80 -5.24 -2.87
C VAL A 104 -11.68 -4.02 -2.67
N TYR A 105 -11.17 -3.05 -1.92
CA TYR A 105 -11.71 -1.71 -1.78
C TYR A 105 -10.72 -0.70 -2.36
N PHE A 106 -11.19 0.23 -3.18
CA PHE A 106 -10.37 1.30 -3.75
C PHE A 106 -10.65 2.64 -3.09
N PHE A 107 -9.64 3.31 -2.56
CA PHE A 107 -9.82 4.58 -1.90
C PHE A 107 -8.80 5.62 -2.39
N GLY A 108 -9.28 6.81 -2.75
CA GLY A 108 -8.46 7.90 -3.25
C GLY A 108 -8.81 8.33 -4.68
N ALA A 109 -8.00 9.23 -5.22
CA ALA A 109 -8.13 9.82 -6.55
C ALA A 109 -9.38 10.67 -6.73
N LYS A 110 -9.47 11.31 -7.89
CA LYS A 110 -10.71 11.95 -8.32
C LYS A 110 -11.71 10.87 -8.73
N GLU A 111 -13.00 11.16 -8.55
CA GLU A 111 -14.07 10.22 -8.91
C GLU A 111 -13.96 9.75 -10.36
N GLU A 112 -13.70 10.65 -11.31
CA GLU A 112 -13.52 10.32 -12.73
C GLU A 112 -12.40 9.29 -12.96
N VAL A 113 -11.25 9.47 -12.31
CA VAL A 113 -10.08 8.57 -12.44
C VAL A 113 -10.38 7.21 -11.81
N LEU A 114 -11.06 7.21 -10.67
CA LEU A 114 -11.46 6.00 -9.96
C LEU A 114 -12.45 5.17 -10.80
N GLN A 115 -13.45 5.82 -11.39
CA GLN A 115 -14.44 5.17 -12.27
C GLN A 115 -13.79 4.60 -13.53
N ASP A 116 -12.93 5.38 -14.19
CA ASP A 116 -12.21 4.94 -15.39
C ASP A 116 -11.33 3.71 -15.10
N MET A 117 -10.61 3.74 -13.97
CA MET A 117 -9.79 2.61 -13.52
C MET A 117 -10.65 1.36 -13.24
N LEU A 118 -11.76 1.50 -12.52
CA LEU A 118 -12.66 0.39 -12.22
C LEU A 118 -13.27 -0.19 -13.50
N GLN A 119 -13.54 0.63 -14.50
CA GLN A 119 -14.05 0.17 -15.79
C GLN A 119 -13.01 -0.65 -16.55
N ASN A 120 -11.75 -0.21 -16.58
CA ASN A 120 -10.65 -0.95 -17.19
C ASN A 120 -10.39 -2.29 -16.47
N PHE A 121 -10.47 -2.31 -15.14
CA PHE A 121 -10.22 -3.51 -14.35
C PHE A 121 -11.28 -4.60 -14.54
N LYS A 122 -12.51 -4.27 -14.96
CA LYS A 122 -13.50 -5.30 -15.31
C LYS A 122 -13.08 -6.16 -16.49
N GLU A 123 -12.31 -5.59 -17.43
CA GLU A 123 -11.81 -6.31 -18.59
C GLU A 123 -10.51 -7.06 -18.26
N GLU A 124 -9.63 -6.45 -17.47
CA GLU A 124 -8.32 -7.01 -17.11
C GLU A 124 -8.41 -8.10 -16.02
N TYR A 125 -9.34 -7.95 -15.07
CA TYR A 125 -9.54 -8.82 -13.90
C TYR A 125 -11.04 -9.21 -13.76
N PRO A 126 -11.53 -10.15 -14.58
CA PRO A 126 -12.97 -10.44 -14.70
C PRO A 126 -13.61 -11.08 -13.46
N ASN A 127 -12.81 -11.64 -12.55
CA ASN A 127 -13.26 -12.25 -11.29
C ASN A 127 -12.98 -11.34 -10.07
N LEU A 128 -12.42 -10.15 -10.27
CA LEU A 128 -12.05 -9.24 -9.20
C LEU A 128 -13.28 -8.82 -8.39
N ARG A 129 -13.26 -9.16 -7.10
CA ARG A 129 -14.36 -8.83 -6.19
C ARG A 129 -14.18 -7.43 -5.60
N VAL A 130 -14.60 -6.42 -6.34
CA VAL A 130 -14.64 -5.04 -5.84
C VAL A 130 -15.83 -4.87 -4.89
N VAL A 131 -15.56 -4.70 -3.60
CA VAL A 131 -16.61 -4.57 -2.57
C VAL A 131 -16.97 -3.12 -2.25
N GLY A 132 -16.15 -2.17 -2.68
CA GLY A 132 -16.42 -0.75 -2.54
C GLY A 132 -15.35 0.12 -3.16
N HIS A 133 -15.68 1.39 -3.33
CA HIS A 133 -14.72 2.42 -3.72
C HIS A 133 -15.14 3.78 -3.17
N ARG A 134 -14.18 4.69 -2.96
CA ARG A 134 -14.44 6.07 -2.55
C ARG A 134 -13.32 7.00 -3.02
N ASN A 135 -13.66 8.13 -3.63
CA ASN A 135 -12.67 9.13 -4.02
C ASN A 135 -11.96 9.76 -2.81
N GLY A 136 -10.77 10.32 -3.04
CA GLY A 136 -9.91 10.90 -2.00
C GLY A 136 -10.28 12.31 -1.54
N TYR A 137 -11.37 12.88 -2.07
CA TYR A 137 -11.80 14.24 -1.75
C TYR A 137 -12.95 14.16 -0.76
N PHE A 138 -12.62 14.37 0.51
CA PHE A 138 -13.56 14.29 1.62
C PHE A 138 -13.21 15.33 2.70
N SER A 139 -14.21 15.72 3.48
CA SER A 139 -14.09 16.60 4.65
C SER A 139 -13.85 15.78 5.93
N GLU A 140 -13.48 16.44 7.02
CA GLU A 140 -13.36 15.77 8.34
C GLU A 140 -14.67 15.11 8.79
N GLU A 141 -15.82 15.68 8.40
CA GLU A 141 -17.15 15.14 8.72
C GLU A 141 -17.43 13.81 7.99
N ASP A 142 -16.87 13.64 6.78
CA ASP A 142 -17.03 12.42 5.98
C ASP A 142 -16.16 11.26 6.50
N GLU A 143 -15.14 11.54 7.33
CA GLU A 143 -14.12 10.57 7.70
C GLU A 143 -14.72 9.37 8.45
N GLN A 144 -15.63 9.63 9.37
CA GLN A 144 -16.27 8.57 10.15
C GLN A 144 -17.07 7.62 9.25
N ASP A 145 -17.87 8.17 8.35
CA ASP A 145 -18.71 7.40 7.43
C ASP A 145 -17.85 6.55 6.47
N ILE A 146 -16.73 7.10 5.99
CA ILE A 146 -15.77 6.37 5.16
C ILE A 146 -15.16 5.19 5.94
N GLN A 147 -14.76 5.43 7.19
CA GLN A 147 -14.19 4.39 8.04
C GLN A 147 -15.20 3.27 8.32
N GLU A 148 -16.46 3.64 8.55
CA GLU A 148 -17.55 2.70 8.78
C GLU A 148 -17.85 1.89 7.51
N ASP A 149 -17.95 2.53 6.35
CA ASP A 149 -18.17 1.87 5.06
C ASP A 149 -17.10 0.80 4.76
N ILE A 150 -15.83 1.14 4.92
CA ILE A 150 -14.72 0.19 4.71
C ILE A 150 -14.78 -0.95 5.75
N ARG A 151 -15.13 -0.64 7.01
CA ARG A 151 -15.24 -1.64 8.07
C ARG A 151 -16.39 -2.61 7.82
N GLU A 152 -17.56 -2.13 7.42
CA GLU A 152 -18.74 -2.93 7.12
C GLU A 152 -18.52 -3.84 5.91
N LYS A 153 -17.86 -3.32 4.87
CA LYS A 153 -17.49 -4.11 3.68
C LYS A 153 -16.39 -5.13 3.97
N ASN A 154 -15.60 -4.93 5.02
CA ASN A 154 -14.52 -5.81 5.50
C ASN A 154 -13.67 -6.40 4.36
N PRO A 155 -13.03 -5.56 3.54
CA PRO A 155 -12.22 -6.02 2.42
C PRO A 155 -10.93 -6.72 2.88
N ASP A 156 -10.44 -7.64 2.05
CA ASP A 156 -9.12 -8.26 2.22
C ASP A 156 -8.00 -7.26 1.86
N PHE A 157 -8.24 -6.43 0.84
CA PHE A 157 -7.33 -5.37 0.40
C PHE A 157 -8.00 -4.00 0.37
N VAL A 158 -7.32 -2.98 0.89
CA VAL A 158 -7.66 -1.57 0.68
C VAL A 158 -6.52 -0.89 -0.05
N LEU A 159 -6.74 -0.49 -1.29
CA LEU A 159 -5.73 0.16 -2.12
C LEU A 159 -5.92 1.68 -2.04
N LEU A 160 -4.96 2.38 -1.43
CA LEU A 160 -4.87 3.84 -1.41
C LEU A 160 -3.99 4.32 -2.56
N GLU A 161 -4.34 5.47 -3.17
CA GLU A 161 -3.61 6.11 -4.28
C GLU A 161 -2.09 5.85 -4.23
N LEU A 162 -1.62 5.06 -5.20
CA LEU A 162 -0.22 4.63 -5.37
C LEU A 162 0.45 4.21 -4.04
N LEU A 163 -0.09 3.11 -3.50
CA LEU A 163 0.41 2.29 -2.40
C LEU A 163 0.55 2.98 -1.04
N HIS A 164 -0.59 3.12 -0.38
CA HIS A 164 -0.69 2.81 1.04
C HIS A 164 -1.75 1.70 1.19
N LEU A 165 -1.42 0.55 1.78
CA LEU A 165 -2.42 -0.46 2.15
C LEU A 165 -2.84 -0.22 3.62
N LYS A 166 -4.10 0.07 3.93
CA LYS A 166 -4.55 0.25 5.34
C LYS A 166 -5.79 -0.58 5.65
N ARG A 167 -5.79 -1.31 6.77
CA ARG A 167 -7.03 -1.86 7.36
C ARG A 167 -7.43 -1.04 8.60
N ILE A 168 -8.71 -0.64 8.66
CA ILE A 168 -9.24 0.31 9.66
C ILE A 168 -9.57 -0.40 10.98
N HIS A 169 -8.58 -0.56 11.84
CA HIS A 169 -8.79 -0.89 13.26
C HIS A 169 -7.98 -0.01 14.24
N HIS A 170 -7.39 1.10 13.78
CA HIS A 170 -6.72 2.07 14.66
C HIS A 170 -7.27 3.50 14.47
N PRO A 171 -7.93 4.11 15.48
CA PRO A 171 -8.56 5.43 15.38
C PRO A 171 -7.59 6.60 15.61
N LYS A 172 -6.31 6.47 15.25
CA LYS A 172 -5.30 7.51 15.57
C LYS A 172 -4.28 7.70 14.47
N ILE A 173 -4.72 8.00 13.25
CA ILE A 173 -3.78 8.49 12.23
C ILE A 173 -4.45 9.50 11.28
N TYR A 174 -5.08 10.52 11.85
CA TYR A 174 -5.22 11.85 11.24
C TYR A 174 -5.03 12.86 12.38
N GLY A 175 -3.83 13.45 12.41
CA GLY A 175 -3.37 14.41 13.39
C GLY A 175 -2.05 14.98 12.90
#